data_AF-A0A432RHS7-F1
#
_entry.id   AF-A0A432RHS7-F1
#
_cell.length_a   1.000
_cell.length_b   1.000
_cell.length_c   1.000
_cell.angle_alpha   90.00
_cell.angle_beta   90.00
_cell.angle_gamma   90.00
#
_symmetry.space_group_name_H-M   'P 1'
#
loop_
_entity.id
_entity.type
_entity.pdbx_description
1 polymer ?
#
loop_
_entity_poly.entity_id
_entity_poly.type
_entity_poly.pdbx_seq_one_letter_code
_entity_poly.pdbx_strand_id
1 'polypeptide(L)'
;MKELFLPYLLGMKELFFQYFPGMADIANIHPIIVHFPIALLSGFLVAEILGLLSGSKDLRTAAKWMLYFGTLGALVAASVGLLSAEGVYHEGEVHFYMLKHRDYGLNVAALSVVLTTWRLVEGRDFVGISRLIQNLVGILIVVNLMLGSDLGGTMVYRYGVAVDAVAREEIEQTVSHAHSDDVNDEIMDWWHGILERDHDIRMHLHCLDLYSSLLEEPEFASDCTDFPGEVQVFDRKKPPEGG
;
A
#
# COMPACT_ATOMS: atom_id res chain seq x y z
N MET A 1 -24.16 26.04 26.92
CA MET A 1 -23.12 25.03 27.24
C MET A 1 -22.42 24.46 26.01
N LYS A 2 -23.09 24.29 24.85
CA LYS A 2 -22.46 23.85 23.59
C LYS A 2 -21.52 24.90 22.94
N GLU A 3 -21.86 26.18 23.06
CA GLU A 3 -21.13 27.32 22.46
C GLU A 3 -19.69 27.52 23.00
N LEU A 4 -19.38 27.07 24.22
CA LEU A 4 -18.03 27.22 24.81
C LEU A 4 -17.13 26.00 24.58
N PHE A 5 -17.72 24.84 24.26
CA PHE A 5 -17.02 23.56 24.19
C PHE A 5 -16.38 23.33 22.82
N LEU A 6 -17.05 23.79 21.76
CA LEU A 6 -16.60 23.65 20.38
C LEU A 6 -15.27 24.39 20.08
N PRO A 7 -15.07 25.66 20.49
CA PRO A 7 -13.79 26.35 20.28
C PRO A 7 -12.64 25.75 21.10
N TYR A 8 -12.92 25.20 22.28
CA TYR A 8 -11.90 24.54 23.11
C TYR A 8 -11.45 23.21 22.49
N LEU A 9 -12.40 22.44 21.95
CA LEU A 9 -12.11 21.22 21.19
C LEU A 9 -11.35 21.51 19.90
N LEU A 10 -11.70 22.58 19.18
CA LEU A 10 -10.96 23.02 18.01
C LEU A 10 -9.53 23.42 18.37
N GLY A 11 -9.34 24.25 19.39
CA GLY A 11 -8.01 24.65 19.86
C GLY A 11 -7.16 23.45 20.31
N MET A 12 -7.78 22.44 20.91
CA MET A 12 -7.08 21.20 21.30
C MET A 12 -6.69 20.34 20.09
N LYS A 13 -7.50 20.32 19.02
CA LYS A 13 -7.14 19.68 17.74
C LYS A 13 -6.00 20.39 17.03
N GLU A 14 -6.03 21.72 16.96
CA GLU A 14 -4.96 22.51 16.33
C GLU A 14 -3.64 22.33 17.07
N LEU A 15 -3.67 22.39 18.41
CA LEU A 15 -2.48 22.11 19.23
C LEU A 15 -1.97 20.69 19.00
N PHE A 16 -2.86 19.70 18.93
CA PHE A 16 -2.49 18.33 18.67
C PHE A 16 -1.79 18.16 17.31
N PHE A 17 -2.35 18.71 16.24
CA PHE A 17 -1.74 18.63 14.91
C PHE A 17 -0.46 19.44 14.78
N GLN A 18 -0.31 20.53 15.54
CA GLN A 18 0.95 21.27 15.64
C GLN A 18 2.08 20.41 16.24
N TYR A 19 1.78 19.57 17.24
CA TYR A 19 2.77 18.67 17.84
C TYR A 19 2.93 17.35 17.08
N PHE A 20 1.94 16.94 16.29
CA PHE A 20 1.92 15.72 15.49
C PHE A 20 1.62 16.02 14.00
N PRO A 21 2.51 16.76 13.30
CA PRO A 21 2.27 17.17 11.91
C PRO A 21 2.07 15.97 10.99
N GLY A 22 2.85 14.90 11.19
CA GLY A 22 2.71 13.68 10.41
C GLY A 22 1.38 12.94 10.59
N MET A 23 0.54 13.26 11.58
CA MET A 23 -0.84 12.74 11.63
C MET A 23 -1.86 13.65 10.95
N ALA A 24 -1.53 14.93 10.78
CA ALA A 24 -2.35 15.88 10.02
C ALA A 24 -2.30 15.56 8.52
N ASP A 25 -1.14 15.09 8.04
CA ASP A 25 -0.87 14.85 6.61
C ASP A 25 -1.28 13.43 6.13
N ILE A 26 -1.90 12.62 7.00
CA ILE A 26 -2.27 11.24 6.66
C ILE A 26 -3.62 11.24 5.94
N ALA A 27 -3.58 11.01 4.62
CA ALA A 27 -4.76 10.81 3.80
C ALA A 27 -5.55 9.54 4.18
N ASN A 28 -4.89 8.53 4.76
CA ASN A 28 -5.51 7.27 5.14
C ASN A 28 -4.87 6.68 6.40
N ILE A 29 -5.66 6.46 7.45
CA ILE A 29 -5.17 5.88 8.72
C ILE A 29 -4.93 4.36 8.63
N HIS A 30 -5.44 3.68 7.60
CA HIS A 30 -5.30 2.24 7.41
C HIS A 30 -3.84 1.73 7.50
N PRO A 31 -2.83 2.35 6.86
CA PRO A 31 -1.43 1.93 6.95
C PRO A 31 -0.86 1.99 8.37
N ILE A 32 -1.39 2.84 9.27
CA ILE A 32 -0.97 2.82 10.68
C ILE A 32 -1.52 1.56 11.36
N ILE A 33 -2.81 1.28 11.14
CA ILE A 33 -3.54 0.22 11.86
C ILE A 33 -3.07 -1.17 11.43
N VAL A 34 -2.66 -1.38 10.18
CA VAL A 34 -2.20 -2.69 9.69
C VAL A 34 -0.95 -3.22 10.39
N HIS A 35 -0.13 -2.37 11.01
CA HIS A 35 1.06 -2.82 11.74
C HIS A 35 0.70 -3.73 12.93
N PHE A 36 -0.45 -3.49 13.57
CA PHE A 36 -0.90 -4.29 14.71
C PHE A 36 -1.17 -5.76 14.33
N PRO A 37 -2.08 -6.08 13.37
CA PRO A 37 -2.29 -7.46 12.97
C PRO A 37 -1.03 -8.09 12.37
N ILE A 38 -0.21 -7.34 11.61
CA ILE A 38 1.05 -7.87 11.05
C ILE A 38 1.97 -8.35 12.17
N ALA A 39 2.25 -7.51 13.16
CA ALA A 39 3.16 -7.85 14.25
C ALA A 39 2.58 -8.94 15.17
N LEU A 40 1.30 -8.83 15.56
CA LEU A 40 0.69 -9.73 16.54
C LEU A 40 0.41 -11.11 15.97
N LEU A 41 -0.11 -11.23 14.74
CA LEU A 41 -0.41 -12.54 14.15
C LEU A 41 0.88 -13.27 13.73
N SER A 42 1.89 -12.55 13.24
CA SER A 42 3.23 -13.13 13.01
C SER A 42 3.88 -13.55 14.32
N GLY A 43 3.82 -12.70 15.34
CA GLY A 43 4.32 -12.99 16.69
C GLY A 43 3.61 -14.20 17.32
N PHE A 44 2.30 -14.34 17.13
CA PHE A 44 1.54 -15.53 17.55
C PHE A 44 2.15 -16.81 16.98
N LEU A 45 2.39 -16.87 15.67
CA LEU A 45 2.94 -18.08 15.04
C LEU A 45 4.35 -18.38 15.56
N VAL A 46 5.20 -17.36 15.65
CA VAL A 46 6.57 -17.51 16.18
C VAL A 46 6.54 -17.99 17.63
N ALA A 47 5.72 -17.38 18.49
CA ALA A 47 5.61 -17.73 19.89
C ALA A 47 5.00 -19.14 20.09
N GLU A 48 4.05 -19.58 19.26
CA GLU A 48 3.59 -20.97 19.26
C GLU A 48 4.73 -21.92 18.93
N ILE A 49 5.48 -21.69 17.83
CA ILE A 49 6.59 -22.57 17.43
C ILE A 49 7.67 -22.62 18.52
N LEU A 50 8.08 -21.48 19.06
CA LEU A 50 9.08 -21.43 20.14
C LEU A 50 8.56 -22.07 21.43
N GLY A 51 7.29 -21.88 21.77
CA GLY A 51 6.64 -22.54 22.91
C GLY A 51 6.56 -24.06 22.75
N LEU A 52 6.52 -24.56 21.51
CA LEU A 52 6.60 -26.00 21.21
C LEU A 52 8.00 -26.54 21.38
N LEU A 53 9.00 -25.86 20.80
CA LEU A 53 10.40 -26.28 20.86
C LEU A 53 10.96 -26.23 22.29
N SER A 54 10.58 -25.21 23.06
CA SER A 54 11.05 -25.02 24.44
C SER A 54 10.18 -25.72 25.50
N GLY A 55 8.96 -26.14 25.15
CA GLY A 55 7.96 -26.60 26.12
C GLY A 55 7.40 -25.51 27.05
N SER A 56 7.77 -24.24 26.86
CA SER A 56 7.37 -23.13 27.71
C SER A 56 5.87 -22.85 27.67
N LYS A 57 5.21 -22.88 28.84
CA LYS A 57 3.80 -22.51 28.96
C LYS A 57 3.58 -21.01 28.79
N ASP A 58 4.56 -20.19 29.15
CA ASP A 58 4.47 -18.73 29.10
C ASP A 58 4.47 -18.24 27.66
N LEU A 59 5.33 -18.82 26.80
CA LEU A 59 5.35 -18.50 25.37
C LEU A 59 4.03 -18.86 24.70
N ARG A 60 3.44 -20.01 25.04
CA ARG A 60 2.12 -20.40 24.49
C ARG A 60 1.00 -19.51 25.01
N THR A 61 1.11 -19.01 26.24
CA THR A 61 0.17 -18.05 26.81
C THR A 61 0.29 -16.70 26.10
N ALA A 62 1.51 -16.23 25.85
CA ALA A 62 1.77 -15.03 25.06
C ALA A 62 1.22 -15.16 23.64
N ALA A 63 1.47 -16.29 22.98
CA ALA A 63 0.96 -16.57 21.64
C ALA A 63 -0.58 -16.50 21.58
N LYS A 64 -1.26 -17.07 22.58
CA LYS A 64 -2.72 -16.98 22.71
C LYS A 64 -3.21 -15.53 22.76
N TRP A 65 -2.59 -14.69 23.58
CA TRP A 65 -2.96 -13.28 23.67
C TRP A 65 -2.65 -12.52 22.38
N MET A 66 -1.51 -12.80 21.75
CA MET A 66 -1.16 -12.26 20.44
C MET A 66 -2.19 -12.61 19.37
N LEU A 67 -2.72 -13.84 19.35
CA LEU A 67 -3.81 -14.22 18.45
C LEU A 67 -5.07 -13.39 18.70
N TYR A 68 -5.46 -13.21 19.97
CA TYR A 68 -6.68 -12.46 20.31
C TYR A 68 -6.59 -10.99 19.93
N PHE A 69 -5.51 -10.31 20.33
CA PHE A 69 -5.30 -8.91 19.97
C PHE A 69 -5.00 -8.73 18.48
N GLY A 70 -4.31 -9.68 17.85
CA GLY A 70 -4.07 -9.68 16.41
C GLY A 70 -5.36 -9.85 15.62
N THR A 71 -6.29 -10.68 16.08
CA THR A 71 -7.63 -10.83 15.48
C THR A 71 -8.42 -9.52 15.58
N LEU A 72 -8.41 -8.88 16.76
CA LEU A 72 -9.06 -7.59 16.94
C LEU A 72 -8.45 -6.53 16.01
N GLY A 73 -7.12 -6.47 15.95
CA GLY A 73 -6.40 -5.57 15.04
C GLY A 73 -6.73 -5.83 13.57
N ALA A 74 -6.85 -7.09 13.15
CA ALA A 74 -7.21 -7.46 11.78
C ALA A 74 -8.64 -7.02 11.43
N LEU A 75 -9.58 -7.17 12.35
CA LEU A 75 -10.96 -6.69 12.17
C LEU A 75 -11.00 -5.18 12.00
N VAL A 76 -10.33 -4.43 12.89
CA VAL A 76 -10.27 -2.97 12.81
C VAL A 76 -9.58 -2.53 11.51
N ALA A 77 -8.45 -3.14 11.15
CA ALA A 77 -7.73 -2.85 9.91
C ALA A 77 -8.59 -3.11 8.67
N ALA A 78 -9.30 -4.24 8.62
CA ALA A 78 -10.18 -4.60 7.51
C ALA A 78 -11.36 -3.62 7.39
N SER A 79 -12.01 -3.27 8.51
CA SER A 79 -13.10 -2.29 8.51
C SER A 79 -12.63 -0.91 8.04
N VAL A 80 -11.52 -0.41 8.57
CA VAL A 80 -10.95 0.87 8.15
C VAL A 80 -10.53 0.84 6.69
N GLY A 81 -9.89 -0.24 6.23
CA GLY A 81 -9.46 -0.38 4.84
C GLY A 81 -10.63 -0.36 3.85
N LEU A 82 -11.74 -1.01 4.20
CA LEU A 82 -12.97 -0.98 3.41
C LEU A 82 -13.59 0.43 3.34
N LEU A 83 -13.60 1.16 4.47
CA LEU A 83 -14.09 2.54 4.51
C LEU A 83 -13.20 3.48 3.69
N SER A 84 -11.88 3.27 3.72
CA SER A 84 -10.94 4.10 2.96
C SER A 84 -10.93 3.79 1.46
N ALA A 85 -11.45 2.64 1.03
CA ALA A 85 -11.45 2.25 -0.39
C ALA A 85 -12.30 3.19 -1.27
N GLU A 86 -13.27 3.90 -0.70
CA GLU A 86 -14.10 4.88 -1.43
C GLU A 86 -13.41 6.24 -1.59
N GLY A 87 -12.42 6.56 -0.73
CA GLY A 87 -11.81 7.89 -0.64
C GLY A 87 -10.49 8.06 -1.40
N VAL A 88 -9.97 7.01 -2.04
CA VAL A 88 -8.68 7.05 -2.73
C VAL A 88 -8.88 6.78 -4.22
N TYR A 89 -8.22 7.53 -5.10
CA TYR A 89 -8.26 7.30 -6.54
C TYR A 89 -7.50 6.02 -6.90
N HIS A 90 -8.17 5.06 -7.55
CA HIS A 90 -7.60 3.77 -7.96
C HIS A 90 -8.17 3.30 -9.30
N GLU A 91 -7.74 3.89 -10.41
CA GLU A 91 -8.12 3.43 -11.75
C GLU A 91 -7.07 2.46 -12.35
N GLY A 92 -7.43 1.78 -13.44
CA GLY A 92 -6.52 0.91 -14.20
C GLY A 92 -5.95 -0.27 -13.40
N GLU A 93 -4.65 -0.54 -13.57
CA GLU A 93 -3.96 -1.66 -12.91
C GLU A 93 -3.99 -1.57 -11.37
N VAL A 94 -4.07 -0.37 -10.80
CA VAL A 94 -4.12 -0.14 -9.34
C VAL A 94 -5.36 -0.77 -8.72
N HIS A 95 -6.50 -0.66 -9.40
CA HIS A 95 -7.76 -1.25 -8.93
C HIS A 95 -7.65 -2.76 -8.74
N PHE A 96 -6.98 -3.45 -9.66
CA PHE A 96 -6.77 -4.90 -9.59
C PHE A 96 -5.92 -5.30 -8.38
N TYR A 97 -4.85 -4.56 -8.11
CA TYR A 97 -4.01 -4.78 -6.92
C TYR A 97 -4.78 -4.49 -5.63
N MET A 98 -5.61 -3.44 -5.61
CA MET A 98 -6.46 -3.10 -4.48
C MET A 98 -7.46 -4.22 -4.15
N LEU A 99 -8.15 -4.77 -5.17
CA LEU A 99 -9.08 -5.88 -4.96
C LEU A 99 -8.38 -7.11 -4.37
N LYS A 100 -7.22 -7.48 -4.91
CA LYS A 100 -6.43 -8.61 -4.37
C LYS A 100 -5.94 -8.34 -2.95
N HIS A 101 -5.43 -7.15 -2.67
CA HIS A 101 -5.01 -6.74 -1.34
C HIS A 101 -6.18 -6.85 -0.34
N ARG A 102 -7.35 -6.36 -0.71
CA ARG A 102 -8.59 -6.48 0.08
C ARG A 102 -8.92 -7.94 0.36
N ASP A 103 -8.90 -8.79 -0.66
CA ASP A 103 -9.26 -10.21 -0.51
C ASP A 103 -8.29 -10.93 0.44
N TYR A 104 -6.98 -10.67 0.35
CA TYR A 104 -6.00 -11.17 1.33
C TYR A 104 -6.29 -10.66 2.75
N GLY A 105 -6.60 -9.36 2.90
CA GLY A 105 -6.96 -8.77 4.19
C GLY A 105 -8.21 -9.40 4.82
N LEU A 106 -9.25 -9.63 4.01
CA LEU A 106 -10.48 -10.30 4.44
C LEU A 106 -10.23 -11.77 4.82
N ASN A 107 -9.38 -12.48 4.06
CA ASN A 107 -8.97 -13.84 4.41
C ASN A 107 -8.23 -13.89 5.75
N VAL A 108 -7.31 -12.96 6.00
CA VAL A 108 -6.61 -12.85 7.30
C VAL A 108 -7.60 -12.62 8.44
N ALA A 109 -8.53 -11.68 8.29
CA ALA A 109 -9.54 -11.40 9.30
C ALA A 109 -10.43 -12.62 9.56
N ALA A 110 -10.97 -13.25 8.50
CA ALA A 110 -11.85 -14.42 8.61
C ALA A 110 -11.15 -15.61 9.29
N LEU A 111 -9.95 -15.98 8.83
CA LEU A 111 -9.18 -17.10 9.39
C LEU A 111 -8.82 -16.83 10.86
N SER A 112 -8.43 -15.60 11.21
CA SER A 112 -8.10 -15.22 12.58
C SER A 112 -9.31 -15.28 13.51
N VAL A 113 -10.49 -14.84 13.04
CA VAL A 113 -11.76 -14.95 13.78
C VAL A 113 -12.13 -16.41 13.99
N VAL A 114 -12.08 -17.24 12.96
CA VAL A 114 -12.38 -18.68 13.06
C VAL A 114 -11.45 -19.35 14.07
N LEU A 115 -10.15 -19.09 13.97
CA LEU A 115 -9.16 -19.70 14.87
C LEU A 115 -9.33 -19.23 16.31
N THR A 116 -9.54 -17.93 16.53
CA THR A 116 -9.81 -17.35 17.85
C THR A 116 -11.08 -17.94 18.45
N THR A 117 -12.16 -18.01 17.67
CA THR A 117 -13.45 -18.57 18.10
C THR A 117 -13.31 -20.04 18.46
N TRP A 118 -12.65 -20.84 17.63
CA TRP A 118 -12.40 -22.25 17.91
C TRP A 118 -11.62 -22.42 19.23
N ARG A 119 -10.57 -21.63 19.44
CA ARG A 119 -9.77 -21.69 20.68
C ARG A 119 -10.58 -21.29 21.92
N LEU A 120 -11.47 -20.30 21.80
CA LEU A 120 -12.36 -19.88 22.89
C LEU A 120 -13.42 -20.95 23.21
N VAL A 121 -14.00 -21.58 22.19
CA VAL A 121 -15.00 -22.65 22.36
C VAL A 121 -14.39 -23.93 22.93
N GLU A 122 -13.18 -24.29 22.50
CA GLU A 122 -12.48 -25.47 23.01
C GLU A 122 -12.18 -25.34 24.52
N GLY A 123 -11.81 -24.14 24.98
CA GLY A 123 -11.61 -23.83 26.41
C GLY A 123 -10.40 -24.53 27.08
N ARG A 124 -9.71 -25.41 26.36
CA ARG A 124 -8.51 -26.14 26.80
C ARG A 124 -7.36 -25.97 25.80
N ASP A 125 -6.15 -26.25 26.24
CA ASP A 125 -4.97 -26.23 25.36
C ASP A 125 -5.11 -27.28 24.24
N PHE A 126 -4.89 -26.86 22.98
CA PHE A 126 -4.87 -27.80 21.87
C PHE A 126 -3.73 -28.80 21.98
N VAL A 127 -3.99 -30.07 21.68
CA VAL A 127 -3.04 -31.19 21.72
C VAL A 127 -3.22 -32.08 20.50
N GLY A 128 -2.16 -32.78 20.08
CA GLY A 128 -2.22 -33.67 18.93
C GLY A 128 -2.68 -32.96 17.65
N ILE A 129 -3.75 -33.45 17.04
CA ILE A 129 -4.21 -33.00 15.72
C ILE A 129 -4.78 -31.56 15.72
N SER A 130 -5.45 -31.13 16.80
CA SER A 130 -5.99 -29.75 16.87
C SER A 130 -4.87 -28.72 16.87
N ARG A 131 -3.75 -29.04 17.50
CA ARG A 131 -2.54 -28.21 17.51
C ARG A 131 -1.88 -28.16 16.14
N LEU A 132 -1.81 -29.29 15.43
CA LEU A 132 -1.31 -29.32 14.06
C LEU A 132 -2.15 -28.41 13.16
N ILE A 133 -3.48 -28.53 13.23
CA ILE A 133 -4.40 -27.69 12.45
C ILE A 133 -4.22 -26.20 12.83
N GLN A 134 -4.15 -25.84 14.12
CA GLN A 134 -3.88 -24.47 14.55
C GLN A 134 -2.62 -23.90 13.88
N ASN A 135 -1.51 -24.65 13.88
CA ASN A 135 -0.26 -24.18 13.30
C ASN A 135 -0.35 -24.03 11.77
N LEU A 136 -1.02 -24.96 11.09
CA LEU A 136 -1.24 -24.84 9.64
C LEU A 136 -2.10 -23.63 9.29
N VAL A 137 -3.16 -23.37 10.05
CA VAL A 137 -3.98 -22.16 9.90
C VAL A 137 -3.17 -20.90 10.23
N GLY A 138 -2.32 -20.94 11.26
CA GLY A 138 -1.42 -19.84 11.61
C GLY A 138 -0.42 -19.51 10.49
N ILE A 139 0.17 -20.54 9.88
CA ILE A 139 1.03 -20.37 8.69
C ILE A 139 0.24 -19.75 7.54
N LEU A 140 -0.97 -20.25 7.27
CA LEU A 140 -1.82 -19.71 6.22
C LEU A 140 -2.16 -18.23 6.45
N ILE A 141 -2.47 -17.83 7.70
CA ILE A 141 -2.69 -16.42 8.08
C ILE A 141 -1.45 -15.58 7.75
N VAL A 142 -0.26 -16.01 8.16
CA VAL A 142 0.99 -15.27 7.93
C VAL A 142 1.33 -15.17 6.43
N VAL A 143 1.06 -16.21 5.65
CA VAL A 143 1.24 -16.16 4.19
C VAL A 143 0.29 -15.16 3.55
N ASN A 144 -1.00 -15.14 3.94
CA ASN A 144 -1.95 -14.14 3.42
C ASN A 144 -1.54 -12.72 3.86
N LEU A 145 -1.05 -12.53 5.09
CA LEU A 145 -0.50 -11.26 5.56
C LEU A 145 0.67 -10.80 4.70
N MET A 146 1.62 -11.68 4.39
CA MET A 146 2.79 -11.36 3.57
C MET A 146 2.38 -10.95 2.16
N LEU A 147 1.51 -11.72 1.51
CA LEU A 147 1.02 -11.42 0.16
C LEU A 147 0.19 -10.12 0.13
N GLY A 148 -0.69 -9.92 1.12
CA GLY A 148 -1.46 -8.68 1.25
C GLY A 148 -0.56 -7.47 1.49
N SER A 149 0.47 -7.60 2.34
CA SER A 149 1.42 -6.52 2.65
C SER A 149 2.26 -6.14 1.43
N ASP A 150 2.70 -7.11 0.62
CA ASP A 150 3.43 -6.88 -0.63
C ASP A 150 2.59 -6.09 -1.65
N LEU A 151 1.33 -6.47 -1.82
CA LEU A 151 0.40 -5.72 -2.67
C LEU A 151 0.10 -4.32 -2.13
N GLY A 152 -0.03 -4.18 -0.81
CA GLY A 152 -0.17 -2.88 -0.14
C GLY A 152 1.04 -1.97 -0.40
N GLY A 153 2.25 -2.51 -0.25
CA GLY A 153 3.49 -1.83 -0.59
C GLY A 153 3.56 -1.47 -2.07
N THR A 154 3.14 -2.36 -2.97
CA THR A 154 3.08 -2.07 -4.40
C THR A 154 2.15 -0.88 -4.68
N MET A 155 0.96 -0.83 -4.07
CA MET A 155 0.04 0.30 -4.24
C MET A 155 0.66 1.63 -3.77
N VAL A 156 1.35 1.63 -2.63
CA VAL A 156 1.96 2.85 -2.08
C VAL A 156 3.23 3.24 -2.84
N TYR A 157 4.19 2.34 -2.96
CA TYR A 157 5.54 2.64 -3.47
C TYR A 157 5.63 2.68 -4.99
N ARG A 158 4.79 1.93 -5.71
CA ARG A 158 4.79 1.94 -7.18
C ARG A 158 3.70 2.82 -7.78
N TYR A 159 2.55 2.93 -7.12
CA TYR A 159 1.39 3.65 -7.67
C TYR A 159 0.98 4.89 -6.87
N GLY A 160 1.69 5.24 -5.79
CA GLY A 160 1.45 6.49 -5.05
C GLY A 160 0.08 6.55 -4.37
N VAL A 161 -0.53 5.42 -4.05
CA VAL A 161 -1.85 5.39 -3.41
C VAL A 161 -1.76 5.97 -2.00
N ALA A 162 -2.56 7.01 -1.72
CA ALA A 162 -2.68 7.70 -0.44
C ALA A 162 -1.39 8.38 0.07
N VAL A 163 -0.51 8.83 -0.84
CA VAL A 163 0.58 9.77 -0.55
C VAL A 163 0.34 11.08 -1.30
N ASP A 164 0.52 12.22 -0.62
CA ASP A 164 0.24 13.53 -1.19
C ASP A 164 1.24 13.91 -2.31
N ALA A 165 0.69 13.99 -3.52
CA ALA A 165 0.76 15.03 -4.54
C ALA A 165 2.02 15.88 -4.83
N VAL A 166 3.13 15.83 -4.08
CA VAL A 166 4.34 16.63 -4.42
C VAL A 166 4.82 16.29 -5.84
N ALA A 167 4.78 15.02 -6.20
CA ALA A 167 5.08 14.58 -7.56
C ALA A 167 4.02 15.02 -8.60
N ARG A 168 2.76 15.19 -8.20
CA ARG A 168 1.65 15.51 -9.12
C ARG A 168 1.56 17.00 -9.39
N GLU A 169 1.81 17.83 -8.39
CA GLU A 169 1.86 19.28 -8.51
C GLU A 169 3.11 19.73 -9.27
N GLU A 170 4.26 19.06 -9.09
CA GLU A 170 5.46 19.31 -9.90
C GLU A 170 5.21 18.93 -11.37
N ILE A 171 4.56 17.79 -11.66
CA ILE A 171 4.17 17.42 -13.03
C ILE A 171 3.15 18.40 -13.62
N GLU A 172 2.12 18.80 -12.86
CA GLU A 172 1.05 19.69 -13.33
C GLU A 172 1.55 21.13 -13.52
N GLN A 173 2.46 21.61 -12.66
CA GLN A 173 3.17 22.87 -12.84
C GLN A 173 4.13 22.81 -14.03
N THR A 174 4.84 21.69 -14.23
CA THR A 174 5.74 21.52 -15.39
C THR A 174 4.95 21.51 -16.70
N VAL A 175 3.78 20.84 -16.75
CA VAL A 175 2.87 20.85 -17.90
C VAL A 175 2.22 22.23 -18.09
N SER A 176 1.82 22.90 -17.01
CA SER A 176 1.27 24.27 -17.05
C SER A 176 2.30 25.29 -17.57
N HIS A 177 3.57 25.15 -17.21
CA HIS A 177 4.65 26.03 -17.68
C HIS A 177 5.01 25.80 -19.14
N ALA A 178 4.76 24.60 -19.68
CA ALA A 178 4.96 24.32 -21.10
C ALA A 178 3.94 25.03 -22.02
N HIS A 179 2.83 25.54 -21.48
CA HIS A 179 1.76 26.21 -22.23
C HIS A 179 1.79 27.75 -22.17
N SER A 180 2.79 28.36 -21.52
CA SER A 180 2.98 29.81 -21.53
C SER A 180 4.12 30.20 -22.48
N ASP A 181 3.80 30.35 -23.78
CA ASP A 181 4.48 31.15 -24.82
C ASP A 181 5.93 31.62 -24.55
N ASP A 182 6.87 30.69 -24.41
CA ASP A 182 8.29 30.81 -24.79
C ASP A 182 8.97 29.46 -24.53
N VAL A 183 8.81 28.51 -25.46
CA VAL A 183 9.62 27.29 -25.49
C VAL A 183 11.01 27.68 -25.97
N ASN A 184 11.89 28.02 -25.03
CA ASN A 184 13.28 28.39 -25.32
C ASN A 184 14.16 27.13 -25.36
N ASP A 185 15.29 27.17 -26.08
CA ASP A 185 16.23 26.05 -26.20
C ASP A 185 16.71 25.53 -24.83
N GLU A 186 16.76 26.37 -23.80
CA GLU A 186 17.08 25.97 -22.42
C GLU A 186 16.02 25.05 -21.79
N ILE A 187 14.74 25.23 -22.13
CA ILE A 187 13.65 24.37 -21.67
C ILE A 187 13.78 23.01 -22.35
N MET A 188 14.04 22.97 -23.67
CA MET A 188 14.25 21.72 -24.41
C MET A 188 15.51 20.96 -23.95
N ASP A 189 16.61 21.65 -23.64
CA ASP A 189 17.84 21.04 -23.10
C ASP A 189 17.62 20.50 -21.68
N TRP A 190 16.77 21.17 -20.88
CA TRP A 190 16.33 20.68 -19.57
C TRP A 190 15.38 19.47 -19.68
N TRP A 191 14.44 19.48 -20.63
CA TRP A 191 13.58 18.34 -20.96
C TRP A 191 14.41 17.13 -21.42
N HIS A 192 15.36 17.31 -22.33
CA HIS A 192 16.29 16.24 -22.74
C HIS A 192 17.14 15.75 -21.56
N GLY A 193 17.59 16.63 -20.68
CA GLY A 193 18.32 16.27 -19.46
C GLY A 193 17.47 15.58 -18.38
N ILE A 194 16.14 15.61 -18.44
CA ILE A 194 15.23 14.81 -17.59
C ILE A 194 14.92 13.47 -18.25
N LEU A 195 14.66 13.48 -19.55
CA LEU A 195 14.41 12.27 -20.34
C LEU A 195 15.65 11.37 -20.44
N GLU A 196 16.86 11.92 -20.38
CA GLU A 196 18.12 11.16 -20.24
C GLU A 196 18.42 10.71 -18.81
N ARG A 197 17.85 11.36 -17.78
CA ARG A 197 18.10 11.01 -16.37
C ARG A 197 17.19 9.90 -15.87
N ASP A 198 15.94 9.84 -16.35
CA ASP A 198 14.98 8.81 -15.96
C ASP A 198 14.71 7.88 -17.14
N HIS A 199 15.49 6.79 -17.17
CA HIS A 199 15.30 5.66 -18.07
C HIS A 199 14.06 4.83 -17.64
N ASP A 200 12.89 5.45 -17.45
CA ASP A 200 11.61 4.75 -17.34
C ASP A 200 10.65 5.22 -18.45
N ILE A 201 10.59 4.37 -19.47
CA ILE A 201 9.69 4.39 -20.63
C ILE A 201 8.22 4.66 -20.25
N ARG A 202 7.83 4.45 -18.99
CA ARG A 202 6.48 4.68 -18.47
C ARG A 202 6.03 6.13 -18.39
N MET A 203 6.93 7.10 -18.16
CA MET A 203 6.55 8.52 -18.16
C MET A 203 6.15 8.96 -19.57
N HIS A 204 6.88 8.48 -20.58
CA HIS A 204 6.62 8.76 -21.99
C HIS A 204 5.26 8.23 -22.46
N LEU A 205 4.90 7.00 -22.10
CA LEU A 205 3.61 6.40 -22.48
C LEU A 205 2.40 7.11 -21.84
N HIS A 206 2.52 7.54 -20.58
CA HIS A 206 1.45 8.27 -19.90
C HIS A 206 1.28 9.69 -20.44
N CYS A 207 2.37 10.32 -20.90
CA CYS A 207 2.33 11.59 -21.62
C CYS A 207 1.73 11.45 -23.03
N LEU A 208 2.03 10.37 -23.76
CA LEU A 208 1.47 10.11 -25.09
C LEU A 208 -0.04 9.83 -25.05
N ASP A 209 -0.53 9.10 -24.04
CA ASP A 209 -1.97 8.87 -23.85
C ASP A 209 -2.71 10.16 -23.42
N LEU A 210 -2.10 11.01 -22.57
CA LEU A 210 -2.65 12.34 -22.25
C LEU A 210 -2.61 13.28 -23.46
N TYR A 211 -1.56 13.25 -24.26
CA TYR A 211 -1.39 14.10 -25.43
C TYR A 211 -2.34 13.70 -26.57
N SER A 212 -2.48 12.40 -26.84
CA SER A 212 -3.39 11.88 -27.88
C SER A 212 -4.87 12.08 -27.57
N SER A 213 -5.24 12.16 -26.28
CA SER A 213 -6.62 12.45 -25.86
C SER A 213 -6.96 13.94 -25.89
N LEU A 214 -5.95 14.82 -25.98
CA LEU A 214 -6.13 16.29 -25.95
C LEU A 214 -6.11 16.95 -27.34
N LEU A 215 -5.68 16.25 -28.39
CA LEU A 215 -5.58 16.81 -29.75
C LEU A 215 -6.46 16.07 -30.75
N GLU A 216 -7.64 16.62 -31.04
CA GLU A 216 -8.38 16.42 -32.30
C GLU A 216 -7.73 17.18 -33.48
N GLU A 217 -6.40 17.40 -33.47
CA GLU A 217 -5.68 18.16 -34.49
C GLU A 217 -4.51 17.32 -35.06
N PRO A 218 -4.57 16.92 -36.35
CA PRO A 218 -3.70 15.89 -36.93
C PRO A 218 -2.30 16.38 -37.38
N GLU A 219 -1.98 17.66 -37.20
CA GLU A 219 -0.78 18.25 -37.83
C GLU A 219 0.52 18.09 -37.02
N PHE A 220 0.49 17.69 -35.75
CA PHE A 220 1.71 17.56 -34.93
C PHE A 220 2.25 16.12 -34.79
N ALA A 221 1.55 15.12 -35.34
CA ALA A 221 1.90 13.71 -35.19
C ALA A 221 3.12 13.27 -36.05
N SER A 222 3.60 14.12 -36.97
CA SER A 222 4.71 13.77 -37.88
C SER A 222 6.10 13.97 -37.27
N ASP A 223 6.23 14.70 -36.17
CA ASP A 223 7.55 15.03 -35.59
C ASP A 223 8.06 13.98 -34.59
N CYS A 224 7.18 13.10 -34.09
CA CYS A 224 7.56 12.03 -33.16
C CYS A 224 7.99 10.74 -33.86
N THR A 225 7.94 10.65 -35.20
CA THR A 225 8.31 9.44 -35.94
C THR A 225 9.78 9.34 -36.31
N ASP A 226 10.59 10.37 -36.01
CA ASP A 226 12.00 10.44 -36.42
C ASP A 226 12.97 10.31 -35.24
N PHE A 227 12.75 9.30 -34.37
CA PHE A 227 13.77 8.89 -33.40
C PHE A 227 14.65 7.78 -34.01
N PRO A 228 15.97 8.02 -34.18
CA PRO A 228 16.89 7.02 -34.69
C PRO A 228 17.25 6.07 -33.55
N GLY A 229 16.45 5.04 -33.34
CA GLY A 229 16.76 3.98 -32.38
C GLY A 229 15.83 2.80 -32.56
N GLU A 230 16.38 1.64 -32.95
CA GLU A 230 15.63 0.39 -32.97
C GLU A 230 14.93 0.16 -31.63
N VAL A 231 13.59 0.04 -31.67
CA VAL A 231 12.76 -0.34 -30.54
C VAL A 231 13.16 -1.75 -30.09
N GLN A 232 14.08 -1.84 -29.14
CA GLN A 232 14.41 -3.10 -28.47
C GLN A 232 13.30 -3.43 -27.48
N VAL A 233 12.39 -4.30 -27.91
CA VAL A 233 11.40 -4.93 -27.03
C VAL A 233 12.17 -5.78 -26.01
N PHE A 234 12.27 -5.28 -24.77
CA PHE A 234 12.97 -5.97 -23.69
C PHE A 234 12.24 -7.28 -23.32
N ASP A 235 12.76 -8.42 -23.77
CA ASP A 235 12.32 -9.75 -23.37
C ASP A 235 12.76 -10.03 -21.92
N ARG A 236 11.81 -10.02 -20.98
CA ARG A 236 12.04 -10.20 -19.53
C ARG A 236 12.50 -11.61 -19.13
N LYS A 237 12.82 -12.51 -20.06
CA LYS A 237 13.30 -13.88 -19.73
C LYS A 237 14.82 -14.05 -19.62
N LYS A 238 15.63 -13.02 -19.92
CA LYS A 238 17.10 -13.15 -19.82
C LYS A 238 17.66 -12.22 -18.72
N PRO A 239 18.45 -12.73 -17.76
CA PRO A 239 19.09 -11.88 -16.76
C PRO A 239 20.17 -11.00 -17.41
N PRO A 240 20.43 -9.80 -16.87
CA PRO A 240 21.38 -8.86 -17.44
C PRO A 240 22.81 -9.40 -17.31
N GLU A 241 23.48 -9.56 -18.46
CA GLU A 241 24.92 -9.74 -18.51
C GLU A 241 25.55 -8.35 -18.38
N GLY A 242 26.24 -8.12 -17.27
CA GLY A 242 26.94 -6.87 -17.01
C GLY A 242 28.25 -6.77 -17.76
N GLY A 243 28.42 -5.63 -18.44
CA GLY A 243 29.64 -4.83 -18.50
C GLY A 243 29.33 -3.47 -17.90
#